data_AF-A0A9P6IX60-F1
#
_entry.id   AF-A0A9P6IX60-F1
#
_cell.length_a   1.000
_cell.length_b   1.000
_cell.length_c   1.000
_cell.angle_alpha   90.00
_cell.angle_beta   90.00
_cell.angle_gamma   90.00
#
_symmetry.space_group_name_H-M   'P 1'
#
loop_
_entity.id
_entity.type
_entity.pdbx_description
1 polymer ?
#
loop_
_entity_poly.entity_id
_entity_poly.type
_entity_poly.pdbx_seq_one_letter_code
_entity_poly.pdbx_strand_id
1 'polypeptide(L)'
;MVLQTKLTKLVGIKHPIVQGGMQWVGTAELASAVSNAGGLGILTALTQPTPEHLRNEIRRCRTMTNKPFGVNLTLLPAMTPPPYGEYSDVIVQEGIKVVETAGNNPGEYIRKFKEAGIVVIHKCTSIRHALSAQRLGVDMLSIDGFECAGHPGEDDVTGLILLPLAAKALKVPFIASGGF
;
A
#
# COMPACT_ATOMS: atom_id res chain seq x y z
N MET A 1 -12.07 -18.95 14.85
CA MET A 1 -11.62 -19.36 13.50
C MET A 1 -10.99 -18.15 12.82
N VAL A 2 -9.83 -18.29 12.17
CA VAL A 2 -9.17 -17.17 11.46
C VAL A 2 -9.81 -17.00 10.08
N LEU A 3 -10.17 -15.77 9.70
CA LEU A 3 -10.91 -15.46 8.48
C LEU A 3 -9.96 -15.44 7.27
N GLN A 4 -10.07 -16.45 6.39
CA GLN A 4 -9.26 -16.50 5.15
C GLN A 4 -9.94 -15.73 4.02
N THR A 5 -9.19 -14.80 3.40
CA THR A 5 -9.65 -13.97 2.28
C THR A 5 -8.68 -14.06 1.10
N LYS A 6 -9.01 -13.36 -0.01
CA LYS A 6 -8.06 -13.17 -1.11
C LYS A 6 -6.77 -12.46 -0.65
N LEU A 7 -6.87 -11.49 0.27
CA LEU A 7 -5.71 -10.79 0.84
C LEU A 7 -4.81 -11.76 1.59
N THR A 8 -5.34 -12.53 2.54
CA THR A 8 -4.52 -13.44 3.36
C THR A 8 -3.77 -14.46 2.51
N LYS A 9 -4.41 -14.96 1.44
CA LYS A 9 -3.78 -15.90 0.49
C LYS A 9 -2.74 -15.23 -0.40
N LEU A 10 -3.03 -14.02 -0.89
CA LEU A 10 -2.16 -13.30 -1.82
C LEU A 10 -0.82 -12.91 -1.19
N VAL A 11 -0.83 -12.44 0.06
CA VAL A 11 0.38 -11.91 0.72
C VAL A 11 0.90 -12.78 1.87
N GLY A 12 0.25 -13.91 2.16
CA GLY A 12 0.71 -14.87 3.16
C GLY A 12 0.60 -14.40 4.62
N ILE A 13 -0.44 -13.64 4.94
CA ILE A 13 -0.69 -13.14 6.31
C ILE A 13 -1.83 -13.90 6.99
N LYS A 14 -1.89 -13.83 8.33
CA LYS A 14 -2.88 -14.56 9.14
C LYS A 14 -4.22 -13.83 9.18
N HIS A 15 -4.20 -12.54 9.43
CA HIS A 15 -5.40 -11.72 9.59
C HIS A 15 -5.57 -10.81 8.36
N PRO A 16 -6.80 -10.62 7.84
CA PRO A 16 -7.06 -9.74 6.69
C PRO A 16 -7.04 -8.26 7.11
N ILE A 17 -5.98 -7.85 7.80
CA ILE A 17 -5.79 -6.52 8.37
C ILE A 17 -4.48 -5.97 7.84
N VAL A 18 -4.51 -4.74 7.35
CA VAL A 18 -3.35 -4.05 6.79
C VAL A 18 -3.17 -2.74 7.56
N GLN A 19 -1.94 -2.49 8.02
CA GLN A 19 -1.53 -1.15 8.42
C GLN A 19 -0.97 -0.48 7.16
N GLY A 20 -1.72 0.48 6.60
CA GLY A 20 -1.33 1.23 5.39
C GLY A 20 -0.19 2.22 5.64
N GLY A 21 0.37 2.82 4.59
CA GLY A 21 1.41 3.85 4.70
C GLY A 21 0.98 5.01 5.61
N MET A 22 1.84 5.39 6.55
CA MET A 22 1.63 6.46 7.50
C MET A 22 2.91 7.30 7.58
N GLN A 23 2.88 8.47 6.95
CA GLN A 23 4.02 9.38 6.95
C GLN A 23 4.47 9.66 8.38
N TRP A 24 5.80 9.66 8.60
CA TRP A 24 6.49 9.80 9.89
C TRP A 24 6.38 8.61 10.86
N VAL A 25 5.28 7.87 10.85
CA VAL A 25 5.00 6.84 11.87
C VAL A 25 5.21 5.42 11.34
N GLY A 26 5.17 5.20 10.02
CA GLY A 26 5.40 3.92 9.36
C GLY A 26 6.87 3.51 9.32
N THR A 27 7.51 3.36 10.48
CA THR A 27 8.90 2.91 10.68
C THR A 27 8.97 1.40 10.94
N ALA A 28 10.19 0.87 11.05
CA ALA A 28 10.44 -0.56 11.24
C ALA A 28 9.74 -1.13 12.48
N GLU A 29 9.67 -0.37 13.59
CA GLU A 29 8.98 -0.78 14.80
C GLU A 29 7.51 -1.07 14.52
N LEU A 30 6.81 -0.16 13.83
CA LEU A 30 5.39 -0.32 13.57
C LEU A 30 5.11 -1.42 12.55
N ALA A 31 5.81 -1.41 11.42
CA ALA A 31 5.62 -2.41 10.37
C ALA A 31 5.93 -3.82 10.88
N SER A 32 7.01 -4.00 11.66
CA SER A 32 7.36 -5.30 12.24
C SER A 32 6.37 -5.74 13.31
N ALA A 33 5.89 -4.84 14.17
CA ALA A 33 4.89 -5.16 15.19
C ALA A 33 3.58 -5.66 14.57
N VAL A 34 3.05 -4.98 13.55
CA VAL A 34 1.83 -5.40 12.83
C VAL A 34 2.03 -6.74 12.14
N SER A 35 3.18 -6.93 11.48
CA SER A 35 3.50 -8.18 10.78
C SER A 35 3.63 -9.35 11.76
N ASN A 36 4.25 -9.13 12.93
CA ASN A 36 4.35 -10.11 14.01
C ASN A 36 2.99 -10.45 14.63
N ALA A 37 2.06 -9.49 14.70
CA ALA A 37 0.68 -9.72 15.11
C ALA A 37 -0.14 -10.52 14.06
N GLY A 38 0.39 -10.67 12.85
CA GLY A 38 -0.18 -11.49 11.78
C GLY A 38 -0.99 -10.73 10.74
N GLY A 39 -0.98 -9.39 10.77
CA GLY A 39 -1.45 -8.55 9.67
C GLY A 39 -0.36 -8.28 8.64
N LEU A 40 -0.63 -7.38 7.69
CA LEU A 40 0.39 -6.81 6.80
C LEU A 40 0.85 -5.46 7.36
N GLY A 41 2.07 -5.40 7.89
CA GLY A 41 2.70 -4.13 8.24
C GLY A 41 3.34 -3.48 7.02
N ILE A 42 3.30 -2.15 6.94
CA ILE A 42 3.83 -1.39 5.81
C ILE A 42 4.75 -0.27 6.29
N LEU A 43 6.01 -0.36 5.87
CA LEU A 43 7.00 0.72 5.99
C LEU A 43 6.67 1.85 5.02
N THR A 44 6.81 3.11 5.42
CA THR A 44 6.55 4.25 4.54
C THR A 44 7.84 4.76 3.91
N ALA A 45 7.97 4.63 2.59
CA ALA A 45 9.19 5.00 1.88
C ALA A 45 9.59 6.46 2.11
N LEU A 46 8.62 7.37 2.01
CA LEU A 46 8.86 8.81 2.11
C LEU A 46 8.96 9.34 3.54
N THR A 47 8.81 8.48 4.56
CA THR A 47 9.28 8.80 5.91
C THR A 47 10.81 8.86 5.94
N GLN A 48 11.46 8.09 5.07
CA GLN A 48 12.92 8.04 5.00
C GLN A 48 13.42 9.17 4.10
N PRO A 49 14.44 9.95 4.53
CA PRO A 49 14.84 11.16 3.83
C PRO A 49 15.55 10.91 2.50
N THR A 50 16.14 9.72 2.31
CA THR A 50 16.76 9.32 1.04
C THR A 50 16.49 7.84 0.73
N PRO A 51 16.71 7.39 -0.53
CA PRO A 51 16.60 5.97 -0.89
C PRO A 51 17.49 5.06 -0.05
N GLU A 52 18.70 5.50 0.31
CA GLU A 52 19.60 4.71 1.16
C GLU A 52 19.08 4.58 2.59
N HIS A 53 18.40 5.60 3.12
CA HIS A 53 17.71 5.48 4.41
C HIS A 53 16.55 4.49 4.33
N LEU A 54 15.81 4.45 3.22
CA LEU A 54 14.83 3.38 2.99
C LEU A 54 15.47 2.00 2.98
N ARG A 55 16.61 1.84 2.30
CA ARG A 55 17.34 0.57 2.28
C ARG A 55 17.69 0.11 3.69
N ASN A 56 18.26 1.00 4.48
CA ASN A 56 18.63 0.73 5.87
C ASN A 56 17.40 0.41 6.73
N GLU A 57 16.29 1.11 6.55
CA GLU A 57 15.07 0.87 7.31
C GLU A 57 14.40 -0.48 6.95
N ILE A 58 14.41 -0.87 5.67
CA ILE A 58 13.95 -2.21 5.24
C ILE A 58 14.79 -3.30 5.92
N ARG A 59 16.12 -3.14 5.93
CA ARG A 59 17.04 -4.08 6.58
C ARG A 59 16.82 -4.13 8.09
N ARG A 60 16.58 -2.97 8.72
CA ARG A 60 16.26 -2.87 10.15
C ARG A 60 14.94 -3.58 10.47
N CYS A 61 13.89 -3.40 9.68
CA CYS A 61 12.63 -4.11 9.86
C CYS A 61 12.79 -5.64 9.80
N ARG A 62 13.66 -6.15 8.92
CA ARG A 62 14.00 -7.58 8.84
C ARG A 62 14.71 -8.13 10.07
N THR A 63 15.39 -7.31 10.87
CA THR A 63 15.96 -7.78 12.14
C THR A 63 14.89 -7.94 13.23
N MET A 64 13.69 -7.38 13.02
CA MET A 64 12.59 -7.34 14.00
C MET A 64 11.43 -8.28 13.64
N THR A 65 11.34 -8.75 12.39
CA THR A 65 10.32 -9.70 11.97
C THR A 65 10.83 -10.66 10.88
N ASN A 66 10.38 -11.91 10.96
CA ASN A 66 10.50 -12.89 9.89
C ASN A 66 9.19 -13.07 9.08
N LYS A 67 8.18 -12.23 9.36
CA LYS A 67 6.88 -12.24 8.69
C LYS A 67 6.89 -11.30 7.47
N PRO A 68 6.00 -11.52 6.48
CA PRO A 68 5.87 -10.61 5.35
C PRO A 68 5.49 -9.19 5.81
N PHE A 69 6.16 -8.20 5.24
CA PHE A 69 5.80 -6.79 5.34
C PHE A 69 5.93 -6.13 3.96
N GLY A 70 5.26 -4.99 3.78
CA GLY A 70 5.29 -4.21 2.55
C GLY A 70 5.98 -2.86 2.70
N VAL A 71 6.08 -2.14 1.58
CA VAL A 71 6.51 -0.73 1.56
C VAL A 71 5.45 0.12 0.86
N ASN A 72 5.11 1.27 1.43
CA ASN A 72 4.27 2.28 0.80
C ASN A 72 5.13 3.26 -0.01
N LEU A 73 4.73 3.54 -1.25
CA LEU A 73 5.25 4.63 -2.07
C LEU A 73 4.09 5.58 -2.44
N THR A 74 4.01 6.71 -1.73
CA THR A 74 2.98 7.73 -1.96
C THR A 74 3.46 8.78 -2.96
N LEU A 75 2.70 8.99 -4.03
CA LEU A 75 2.96 9.92 -5.13
C LEU A 75 2.13 11.19 -4.96
N LEU A 76 2.57 12.07 -4.05
CA LEU A 76 1.90 13.34 -3.78
C LEU A 76 2.38 14.44 -4.73
N PRO A 77 1.53 15.43 -5.03
CA PRO A 77 1.98 16.70 -5.59
C PRO A 77 2.98 17.35 -4.63
N ALA A 78 4.21 17.58 -5.08
CA ALA A 78 5.26 18.23 -4.30
C ALA A 78 5.97 19.27 -5.15
N MET A 79 6.33 20.42 -4.57
CA MET A 79 7.11 21.46 -5.28
C MET A 79 8.47 20.92 -5.72
N THR A 80 9.11 20.15 -4.84
CA THR A 80 10.32 19.39 -5.16
C THR A 80 9.98 17.91 -5.03
N PRO A 81 9.73 17.21 -6.14
CA PRO A 81 9.38 15.79 -6.08
C PRO A 81 10.56 14.98 -5.51
N PRO A 82 10.31 14.05 -4.58
CA PRO A 82 11.29 13.05 -4.19
C PRO A 82 11.80 12.26 -5.39
N PRO A 83 13.01 11.66 -5.32
CA PRO A 83 13.53 10.79 -6.37
C PRO A 83 12.79 9.43 -6.38
N TYR A 84 11.51 9.42 -6.74
CA TYR A 84 10.62 8.24 -6.72
C TYR A 84 11.20 7.03 -7.47
N GLY A 85 11.89 7.28 -8.59
CA GLY A 85 12.62 6.26 -9.34
C GLY A 85 13.61 5.50 -8.46
N GLU A 86 14.45 6.21 -7.73
CA GLU A 86 15.46 5.62 -6.85
C GLU A 86 14.83 4.91 -5.65
N TYR A 87 13.78 5.45 -5.05
CA TYR A 87 13.03 4.75 -4.00
C TYR A 87 12.43 3.43 -4.52
N SER A 88 11.83 3.46 -5.72
CA SER A 88 11.28 2.25 -6.34
C SER A 88 12.36 1.22 -6.68
N ASP A 89 13.57 1.66 -7.07
CA ASP A 89 14.72 0.78 -7.27
C ASP A 89 15.14 0.10 -5.97
N VAL A 90 15.22 0.85 -4.86
CA VAL A 90 15.54 0.27 -3.55
C VAL A 90 14.52 -0.79 -3.14
N ILE A 91 13.23 -0.52 -3.33
CA ILE A 91 12.15 -1.49 -3.03
C ILE A 91 12.34 -2.80 -3.81
N VAL A 92 12.62 -2.70 -5.12
CA VAL A 92 12.85 -3.86 -5.99
C VAL A 92 14.12 -4.60 -5.60
N GLN A 93 15.24 -3.88 -5.45
CA GLN A 93 16.57 -4.45 -5.16
C GLN A 93 16.63 -5.12 -3.78
N GLU A 94 15.96 -4.54 -2.78
CA GLU A 94 15.85 -5.17 -1.46
C GLU A 94 14.87 -6.34 -1.45
N GLY A 95 14.18 -6.65 -2.56
CA GLY A 95 13.35 -7.84 -2.69
C GLY A 95 12.05 -7.78 -1.89
N ILE A 96 11.49 -6.58 -1.69
CA ILE A 96 10.14 -6.41 -1.13
C ILE A 96 9.12 -7.13 -2.01
N LYS A 97 8.15 -7.79 -1.37
CA LYS A 97 7.15 -8.63 -2.08
C LYS A 97 5.78 -7.99 -2.20
N VAL A 98 5.50 -6.94 -1.42
CA VAL A 98 4.24 -6.21 -1.44
C VAL A 98 4.51 -4.72 -1.39
N VAL A 99 3.90 -3.96 -2.30
CA VAL A 99 3.97 -2.50 -2.32
C VAL A 99 2.57 -1.91 -2.29
N GLU A 100 2.36 -0.96 -1.41
CA GLU A 100 1.19 -0.08 -1.44
C GLU A 100 1.57 1.20 -2.20
N THR A 101 0.84 1.54 -3.25
CA THR A 101 0.98 2.83 -3.94
C THR A 101 -0.22 3.70 -3.63
N ALA A 102 -0.03 5.01 -3.56
CA ALA A 102 -1.09 6.00 -3.36
C ALA A 102 -0.77 7.27 -4.14
N GLY A 103 -1.79 8.10 -4.41
CA GLY A 103 -1.61 9.37 -5.11
C GLY A 103 -1.67 9.28 -6.63
N ASN A 104 -1.14 10.29 -7.31
CA ASN A 104 -1.40 10.55 -8.73
C ASN A 104 -0.39 9.86 -9.66
N ASN A 105 -0.84 9.54 -10.88
CA ASN A 105 -0.02 8.99 -11.97
C ASN A 105 0.87 7.78 -11.59
N PRO A 106 0.32 6.72 -10.97
CA PRO A 106 1.12 5.60 -10.46
C PRO A 106 1.64 4.64 -11.55
N GLY A 107 1.30 4.86 -12.82
CA GLY A 107 1.43 3.87 -13.89
C GLY A 107 2.85 3.38 -14.16
N GLU A 108 3.84 4.27 -14.10
CA GLU A 108 5.26 3.91 -14.25
C GLU A 108 5.70 2.95 -13.14
N TYR A 109 5.45 3.32 -11.88
CA TYR A 109 5.87 2.54 -10.71
C TYR A 109 5.10 1.23 -10.57
N ILE A 110 3.78 1.23 -10.83
CA ILE A 110 3.00 0.00 -10.87
C ILE A 110 3.62 -0.97 -11.87
N ARG A 111 3.90 -0.53 -13.10
CA ARG A 111 4.50 -1.39 -14.14
C ARG A 111 5.84 -1.97 -13.68
N LYS A 112 6.73 -1.12 -13.15
CA LYS A 112 8.02 -1.53 -12.61
C LYS A 112 7.89 -2.61 -11.53
N PHE A 113 6.98 -2.43 -10.57
CA PHE A 113 6.74 -3.42 -9.51
C PHE A 113 6.13 -4.71 -10.05
N LYS A 114 5.20 -4.62 -11.02
CA LYS A 114 4.62 -5.80 -11.67
C LYS A 114 5.66 -6.60 -12.46
N GLU A 115 6.55 -5.94 -13.21
CA GLU A 115 7.66 -6.57 -13.92
C GLU A 115 8.65 -7.26 -12.97
N ALA A 116 8.83 -6.73 -11.77
CA ALA A 116 9.63 -7.35 -10.71
C ALA A 116 8.90 -8.47 -9.94
N GLY A 117 7.66 -8.81 -10.31
CA GLY A 117 6.85 -9.84 -9.64
C GLY A 117 6.37 -9.45 -8.23
N ILE A 118 6.31 -8.15 -7.94
CA ILE A 118 5.85 -7.62 -6.66
C ILE A 118 4.32 -7.50 -6.68
N VAL A 119 3.67 -7.86 -5.56
CA VAL A 119 2.24 -7.64 -5.36
C VAL A 119 2.00 -6.14 -5.16
N VAL A 120 1.13 -5.55 -5.96
CA VAL A 120 0.80 -4.12 -5.89
C VAL A 120 -0.62 -3.94 -5.36
N ILE A 121 -0.70 -3.19 -4.26
CA ILE A 121 -1.95 -2.68 -3.69
C ILE A 121 -2.01 -1.19 -4.05
N HIS A 122 -3.06 -0.74 -4.74
CA HIS A 122 -3.20 0.70 -5.06
C HIS A 122 -4.35 1.34 -4.29
N LYS A 123 -4.03 2.40 -3.55
CA LYS A 123 -4.97 3.18 -2.75
C LYS A 123 -5.63 4.25 -3.59
N CYS A 124 -6.96 4.28 -3.56
CA CYS A 124 -7.77 5.19 -4.34
C CYS A 124 -9.08 5.53 -3.64
N THR A 125 -9.56 6.75 -3.89
CA THR A 125 -10.69 7.36 -3.20
C THR A 125 -11.98 7.38 -4.02
N SER A 126 -11.92 6.95 -5.29
CA SER A 126 -13.07 6.93 -6.18
C SER A 126 -13.06 5.71 -7.09
N ILE A 127 -14.26 5.30 -7.54
CA ILE A 127 -14.43 4.15 -8.44
C ILE A 127 -13.71 4.37 -9.78
N ARG A 128 -13.70 5.60 -10.29
CA ARG A 128 -13.00 5.95 -11.53
C ARG A 128 -11.49 5.70 -11.40
N HIS A 129 -10.89 6.12 -10.29
CA HIS A 129 -9.46 5.90 -10.03
C HIS A 129 -9.16 4.41 -9.83
N ALA A 130 -10.01 3.71 -9.08
CA ALA A 130 -9.89 2.27 -8.87
C ALA A 130 -9.93 1.47 -10.20
N LEU A 131 -10.85 1.82 -11.11
CA LEU A 131 -10.93 1.22 -12.44
C LEU A 131 -9.69 1.52 -13.30
N SER A 132 -9.09 2.70 -13.18
CA SER A 132 -7.83 3.03 -13.85
C SER A 132 -6.67 2.19 -13.32
N ALA A 133 -6.54 2.06 -12.01
CA ALA A 133 -5.52 1.21 -11.39
C ALA A 133 -5.70 -0.27 -11.74
N GLN A 134 -6.95 -0.76 -11.80
CA GLN A 134 -7.25 -2.11 -12.28
C GLN A 134 -6.74 -2.34 -13.71
N ARG A 135 -6.89 -1.37 -14.63
CA ARG A 135 -6.35 -1.46 -15.99
C ARG A 135 -4.82 -1.49 -16.03
N LEU A 136 -4.16 -0.94 -15.02
CA LEU A 136 -2.71 -0.97 -14.87
C LEU A 136 -2.20 -2.31 -14.28
N GLY A 137 -3.10 -3.23 -13.92
CA GLY A 137 -2.74 -4.59 -13.50
C GLY A 137 -2.37 -4.73 -12.04
N VAL A 138 -2.87 -3.87 -11.15
CA VAL A 138 -2.71 -4.02 -9.70
C VAL A 138 -3.37 -5.32 -9.21
N ASP A 139 -2.81 -5.92 -8.17
CA ASP A 139 -3.30 -7.20 -7.61
C ASP A 139 -4.45 -7.00 -6.62
N MET A 140 -4.48 -5.83 -5.99
CA MET A 140 -5.50 -5.44 -5.04
C MET A 140 -5.66 -3.92 -5.02
N LEU A 141 -6.84 -3.46 -4.62
CA LEU A 141 -7.12 -2.04 -4.41
C LEU A 141 -7.28 -1.78 -2.91
N SER A 142 -6.97 -0.57 -2.45
CA SER A 142 -7.42 -0.06 -1.15
C SER A 142 -8.40 1.07 -1.43
N ILE A 143 -9.64 0.91 -1.02
CA ILE A 143 -10.70 1.87 -1.26
C ILE A 143 -10.85 2.72 -0.01
N ASP A 144 -10.37 3.97 -0.10
CA ASP A 144 -10.42 4.96 0.96
C ASP A 144 -11.75 5.71 0.91
N GLY A 145 -12.58 5.52 1.92
CA GLY A 145 -13.79 6.31 2.14
C GLY A 145 -13.49 7.67 2.77
N PHE A 146 -14.50 8.55 2.79
CA PHE A 146 -14.41 9.89 3.38
C PHE A 146 -13.94 9.92 4.84
N GLU A 147 -14.17 8.84 5.59
CA GLU A 147 -13.76 8.70 6.99
C GLU A 147 -12.25 8.48 7.16
N CYS A 148 -11.47 8.38 6.07
CA CYS A 148 -10.04 8.13 6.16
C CYS A 148 -9.27 9.33 6.72
N ALA A 149 -8.15 9.03 7.39
CA ALA A 149 -7.14 10.04 7.64
C ALA A 149 -6.34 10.30 6.35
N GLY A 150 -5.84 11.52 6.18
CA GLY A 150 -5.06 11.91 5.02
C GLY A 150 -5.92 12.54 3.94
N HIS A 151 -5.88 12.01 2.72
CA HIS A 151 -6.49 12.65 1.54
C HIS A 151 -7.68 11.80 1.04
N PRO A 152 -8.93 12.11 1.43
CA PRO A 152 -10.12 11.37 0.99
C PRO A 152 -10.54 11.69 -0.46
N GLY A 153 -9.80 12.54 -1.17
CA GLY A 153 -10.25 13.12 -2.44
C GLY A 153 -11.27 14.22 -2.22
N GLU A 154 -11.98 14.60 -3.28
CA GLU A 154 -12.91 15.74 -3.30
C GLU A 154 -14.38 15.32 -3.51
N ASP A 155 -14.65 14.01 -3.56
CA ASP A 155 -15.99 13.47 -3.86
C ASP A 155 -16.86 13.33 -2.59
N ASP A 156 -16.28 13.43 -1.39
CA ASP A 156 -16.92 13.31 -0.07
C ASP A 156 -17.83 12.07 0.11
N VAL A 157 -17.45 10.94 -0.49
CA VAL A 157 -18.23 9.69 -0.42
C VAL A 157 -17.76 8.80 0.72
N THR A 158 -18.64 8.56 1.68
CA THR A 158 -18.38 7.67 2.83
C THR A 158 -18.19 6.21 2.42
N GLY A 159 -17.45 5.45 3.23
CA GLY A 159 -17.21 4.03 3.02
C GLY A 159 -18.50 3.20 2.92
N LEU A 160 -19.56 3.61 3.63
CA LEU A 160 -20.88 2.98 3.56
C LEU A 160 -21.46 2.94 2.15
N ILE A 161 -21.15 3.94 1.31
CA ILE A 161 -21.60 4.02 -0.08
C ILE A 161 -20.49 3.58 -1.04
N LEU A 162 -19.26 4.01 -0.81
CA LEU A 162 -18.14 3.76 -1.73
C LEU A 162 -17.79 2.28 -1.83
N LEU A 163 -17.76 1.55 -0.72
CA LEU A 163 -17.39 0.13 -0.69
C LEU A 163 -18.36 -0.79 -1.45
N PRO A 164 -19.70 -0.68 -1.29
CA PRO A 164 -20.62 -1.48 -2.10
C PRO A 164 -20.61 -1.08 -3.59
N LEU A 165 -20.35 0.19 -3.93
CA LEU A 165 -20.14 0.59 -5.33
C LEU A 165 -18.87 -0.06 -5.91
N ALA A 166 -17.79 -0.07 -5.13
CA ALA A 166 -16.54 -0.75 -5.50
C ALA A 166 -16.76 -2.25 -5.70
N ALA A 167 -17.50 -2.90 -4.81
CA ALA A 167 -17.84 -4.32 -4.92
C ALA A 167 -18.65 -4.66 -6.19
N LYS A 168 -19.48 -3.73 -6.69
CA LYS A 168 -20.24 -3.91 -7.94
C LYS A 168 -19.40 -3.66 -9.19
N ALA A 169 -18.46 -2.69 -9.13
CA ALA A 169 -17.73 -2.22 -10.31
C ALA A 169 -16.39 -2.95 -10.55
N LEU A 170 -15.73 -3.42 -9.48
CA LEU A 170 -14.36 -3.94 -9.56
C LEU A 170 -14.33 -5.46 -9.73
N LYS A 171 -13.32 -5.93 -10.47
CA LYS A 171 -13.01 -7.36 -10.65
C LYS A 171 -11.84 -7.79 -9.78
N VAL A 172 -10.87 -6.88 -9.60
CA VAL A 172 -9.75 -7.03 -8.66
C VAL A 172 -10.28 -6.88 -7.24
N PRO A 173 -9.84 -7.73 -6.28
CA PRO A 173 -10.27 -7.61 -4.89
C PRO A 173 -9.80 -6.30 -4.28
N PHE A 174 -10.45 -5.87 -3.19
CA PHE A 174 -10.08 -4.65 -2.50
C PHE A 174 -10.11 -4.79 -0.98
N ILE A 175 -9.42 -3.86 -0.33
CA ILE A 175 -9.38 -3.61 1.11
C ILE A 175 -10.22 -2.37 1.38
N ALA A 176 -11.07 -2.43 2.41
CA ALA A 176 -11.77 -1.25 2.90
C ALA A 176 -10.83 -0.43 3.78
N SER A 177 -10.80 0.88 3.58
CA SER A 177 -9.93 1.79 4.32
C SER A 177 -10.67 3.10 4.65
N GLY A 178 -10.41 3.63 5.84
CA GLY A 178 -11.15 4.75 6.45
C GLY A 178 -12.28 4.29 7.38
N GLY A 179 -12.24 4.72 8.65
CA GLY A 179 -13.27 4.43 9.65
C GLY A 179 -13.23 3.06 10.33
N PHE A 180 -12.06 2.38 10.38
CA PHE A 180 -11.87 1.06 11.02
C PHE A 180 -10.59 1.00 11.85
#